data_AF-A0A952C1J4-F1
#
_entry.id   AF-A0A952C1J4-F1
#
_cell.length_a   1.000
_cell.length_b   1.000
_cell.length_c   1.000
_cell.angle_alpha   90.00
_cell.angle_beta   90.00
_cell.angle_gamma   90.00
#
_symmetry.space_group_name_H-M   'P 1'
#
loop_
_entity.id
_entity.type
_entity.pdbx_description
1 polymer ?
#
loop_
_entity_poly.entity_id
_entity_poly.type
_entity_poly.pdbx_seq_one_letter_code
_entity_poly.pdbx_strand_id
1 'polypeptide(L)'
;MTRRDWLLLISITLVAAALRFYQLGVVPPGPQFDEAFNAIDAEQVLAGNRPLFLPANGGREVLYTYYQAVLGALLGLNLYTLRLASALAGVLTIPAVYLMVRRLFQRHSQLLAAFTALALALSYWHIHFSHYGIRIILMPLIFSGVFGLFWVGMASLAGSGQSPS
;
A
#
# COMPACT_ATOMS: atom_id res chain seq x y z
N MET A 1 -15.44 -12.82 -9.78
CA MET A 1 -15.77 -12.59 -8.35
C MET A 1 -17.28 -12.58 -8.20
N THR A 2 -17.80 -13.15 -7.12
CA THR A 2 -19.23 -13.19 -6.77
C THR A 2 -19.64 -11.94 -5.97
N ARG A 3 -20.94 -11.71 -5.76
CA ARG A 3 -21.43 -10.63 -4.88
C ARG A 3 -20.88 -10.76 -3.45
N ARG A 4 -20.78 -11.98 -2.93
CA ARG A 4 -20.22 -12.24 -1.58
C ARG A 4 -18.76 -11.83 -1.49
N ASP A 5 -17.99 -12.02 -2.56
CA ASP A 5 -16.58 -11.63 -2.60
C ASP A 5 -16.41 -10.13 -2.45
N TRP A 6 -17.20 -9.36 -3.20
CA TRP A 6 -17.19 -7.90 -3.12
C TRP A 6 -17.62 -7.40 -1.75
N LEU A 7 -18.66 -7.99 -1.16
CA LEU A 7 -19.07 -7.65 0.20
C LEU A 7 -17.96 -7.89 1.23
N LEU A 8 -17.31 -9.06 1.19
CA LEU A 8 -16.19 -9.35 2.09
C LEU A 8 -15.04 -8.38 1.87
N LEU A 9 -14.65 -8.15 0.63
CA LEU A 9 -13.54 -7.27 0.29
C LEU A 9 -13.80 -5.82 0.76
N ILE A 10 -14.97 -5.29 0.45
CA ILE A 10 -15.37 -3.93 0.85
C ILE A 10 -15.40 -3.82 2.37
N SER A 11 -16.04 -4.76 3.06
CA SER A 11 -16.13 -4.74 4.52
C SER A 11 -14.76 -4.78 5.20
N ILE A 12 -13.85 -5.66 4.74
CA ILE A 12 -12.49 -5.75 5.30
C ILE A 12 -11.69 -4.48 5.00
N THR A 13 -11.84 -3.92 3.80
CA THR A 13 -11.16 -2.68 3.41
C THR A 13 -11.66 -1.48 4.24
N LEU A 14 -12.97 -1.41 4.51
CA LEU A 14 -13.55 -0.39 5.37
C LEU A 14 -13.06 -0.51 6.82
N VAL A 15 -12.96 -1.72 7.36
CA VAL A 15 -12.36 -1.96 8.69
C VAL A 15 -10.89 -1.52 8.69
N ALA A 16 -10.12 -1.89 7.67
CA ALA A 16 -8.73 -1.49 7.54
C ALA A 16 -8.55 0.04 7.47
N ALA A 17 -9.41 0.71 6.71
CA ALA A 17 -9.45 2.17 6.59
C ALA A 17 -9.80 2.83 7.92
N ALA A 18 -10.86 2.38 8.60
CA ALA A 18 -11.24 2.90 9.91
C ALA A 18 -10.07 2.83 10.90
N LEU A 19 -9.38 1.68 10.95
CA LEU A 19 -8.22 1.50 11.85
C LEU A 19 -7.01 2.35 11.48
N ARG A 20 -6.78 2.66 10.20
CA ARG A 20 -5.58 3.39 9.72
C ARG A 20 -5.78 4.90 9.66
N PHE A 21 -7.02 5.37 9.55
CA PHE A 21 -7.33 6.80 9.54
C PHE A 21 -7.70 7.33 10.92
N TYR A 22 -8.07 6.45 11.86
CA TYR A 22 -8.40 6.86 13.23
C TYR A 22 -7.19 7.51 13.92
N GLN A 23 -7.34 8.78 14.31
CA GLN A 23 -6.28 9.59 14.93
C GLN A 23 -4.99 9.73 14.11
N LEU A 24 -5.08 9.58 12.79
CA LEU A 24 -3.93 9.78 11.90
C LEU A 24 -3.37 11.21 12.07
N GLY A 25 -2.04 11.34 12.13
CA GLY A 25 -1.37 12.62 12.34
C GLY A 25 -1.35 13.12 13.79
N VAL A 26 -2.18 12.56 14.67
CA VAL A 26 -2.17 12.84 16.11
C VAL A 26 -1.41 11.74 16.86
N VAL A 27 -1.67 10.47 16.50
CA VAL A 27 -0.99 9.30 17.05
C VAL A 27 -0.13 8.64 15.97
N PRO A 28 1.12 8.29 16.28
CA PRO A 28 1.88 8.64 17.50
C PRO A 28 2.24 10.13 17.57
N PRO A 29 2.43 10.71 18.75
CA PRO A 29 2.76 12.13 18.88
C PRO A 29 4.16 12.45 18.33
N GLY A 30 4.26 13.59 17.64
CA GLY A 30 5.51 14.07 17.06
C GLY A 30 5.95 13.32 15.79
N PRO A 31 6.90 13.89 15.02
CA PRO A 31 7.46 13.23 13.86
C PRO A 31 8.52 12.20 14.26
N GLN A 32 8.55 11.09 13.56
CA GLN A 32 9.66 10.15 13.58
C GLN A 32 10.82 10.66 12.71
N PHE A 33 12.03 10.18 13.00
CA PHE A 33 13.26 10.60 12.31
C PHE A 33 13.17 10.51 10.77
N ASP A 34 12.70 9.40 10.22
CA ASP A 34 12.54 9.25 8.76
C ASP A 34 11.40 10.11 8.21
N GLU A 35 10.33 10.36 8.97
CA GLU A 35 9.26 11.29 8.57
C GLU A 35 9.81 12.71 8.38
N ALA A 36 10.75 13.14 9.22
CA ALA A 36 11.40 14.45 9.09
C ALA A 36 12.25 14.55 7.82
N PHE A 37 13.03 13.51 7.48
CA PHE A 37 13.76 13.46 6.21
C PHE A 37 12.81 13.47 5.01
N ASN A 38 11.76 12.66 5.07
CA ASN A 38 10.75 12.60 4.03
C ASN A 38 10.07 13.96 3.81
N ALA A 39 9.81 14.72 4.88
CA ALA A 39 9.26 16.07 4.80
C ALA A 39 10.19 17.01 4.02
N ILE A 40 11.48 17.03 4.35
CA ILE A 40 12.48 17.87 3.67
C ILE A 40 12.60 17.49 2.19
N ASP A 41 12.66 16.20 1.89
CA ASP A 41 12.77 15.75 0.50
C ASP A 41 11.51 16.09 -0.30
N ALA A 42 10.31 15.93 0.30
CA ALA A 42 9.05 16.27 -0.33
C ALA A 42 8.92 17.78 -0.57
N GLU A 43 9.37 18.60 0.38
CA GLU A 43 9.43 20.06 0.23
C GLU A 43 10.33 20.47 -0.95
N GLN A 44 11.52 19.85 -1.07
CA GLN A 44 12.40 20.10 -2.21
C GLN A 44 11.75 19.72 -3.55
N VAL A 45 11.03 18.59 -3.60
CA VAL A 45 10.27 18.20 -4.79
C VAL A 45 9.19 19.23 -5.10
N LEU A 46 8.48 19.75 -4.09
CA LEU A 46 7.47 20.79 -4.27
C LEU A 46 8.06 22.12 -4.75
N ALA A 47 9.29 22.44 -4.34
CA ALA A 47 10.05 23.59 -4.81
C ALA A 47 10.58 23.44 -6.25
N GLY A 48 10.33 22.30 -6.91
CA GLY A 48 10.68 22.07 -8.31
C GLY A 48 11.84 21.11 -8.53
N ASN A 49 12.51 20.63 -7.47
CA ASN A 49 13.57 19.65 -7.62
C ASN A 49 13.02 18.33 -8.15
N ARG A 50 13.79 17.65 -8.98
CA ARG A 50 13.43 16.35 -9.56
C ARG A 50 14.55 15.33 -9.33
N PRO A 51 14.85 14.97 -8.07
CA PRO A 51 15.90 14.01 -7.79
C PRO A 51 15.55 12.64 -8.39
N LEU A 52 16.58 11.91 -8.82
CA LEU A 52 16.50 10.49 -9.18
C LEU A 52 16.96 9.58 -8.03
N PHE A 53 17.67 10.16 -7.05
CA PHE A 53 18.18 9.48 -5.88
C PHE A 53 18.28 10.46 -4.71
N LEU A 54 18.00 10.00 -3.50
CA LEU A 54 18.08 10.79 -2.27
C LEU A 54 19.26 10.31 -1.44
N PRO A 55 20.43 10.98 -1.46
CA PRO A 55 21.62 10.51 -0.75
C PRO A 55 21.50 10.64 0.77
N ALA A 56 20.66 11.55 1.26
CA ALA A 56 20.42 11.74 2.69
C ALA A 56 19.65 10.55 3.29
N ASN A 57 19.88 10.30 4.58
CA ASN A 57 19.26 9.20 5.34
C ASN A 57 19.52 7.81 4.73
N GLY A 58 20.80 7.52 4.48
CA GLY A 58 21.27 6.17 4.08
C GLY A 58 21.10 5.81 2.60
N GLY A 59 20.74 6.78 1.73
CA GLY A 59 20.49 6.51 0.33
C GLY A 59 19.12 5.88 0.10
N ARG A 60 18.22 6.59 -0.58
CA ARG A 60 16.84 6.16 -0.78
C ARG A 60 16.37 6.38 -2.22
N GLU A 61 15.49 5.48 -2.64
CA GLU A 61 14.69 5.63 -3.84
C GLU A 61 13.66 6.78 -3.70
N VAL A 62 13.20 7.31 -4.83
CA VAL A 62 12.41 8.55 -4.88
C VAL A 62 10.90 8.35 -4.92
N LEU A 63 10.43 7.13 -5.16
CA LEU A 63 9.01 6.85 -5.42
C LEU A 63 8.10 7.34 -4.30
N TYR A 64 8.45 7.01 -3.05
CA TYR A 64 7.65 7.38 -1.88
C TYR A 64 7.64 8.89 -1.64
N THR A 65 8.77 9.56 -1.85
CA THR A 65 8.89 11.02 -1.74
C THR A 65 8.03 11.74 -2.78
N TYR A 66 8.04 11.30 -4.04
CA TYR A 66 7.16 11.88 -5.06
C TYR A 66 5.68 11.67 -4.71
N TYR A 67 5.34 10.48 -4.20
CA TYR A 67 3.98 10.20 -3.75
C TYR A 67 3.55 11.14 -2.60
N GLN A 68 4.41 11.34 -1.60
CA GLN A 68 4.17 12.30 -0.52
C GLN A 68 4.12 13.75 -1.02
N ALA A 69 4.99 14.14 -1.95
CA ALA A 69 4.97 15.46 -2.55
C ALA A 69 3.65 15.71 -3.30
N VAL A 70 3.13 14.74 -4.05
CA VAL A 70 1.82 14.86 -4.72
C VAL A 70 0.71 15.12 -3.69
N LEU A 71 0.67 14.36 -2.59
CA LEU A 71 -0.31 14.61 -1.52
C LEU A 71 -0.10 15.96 -0.84
N GLY A 72 1.16 16.36 -0.62
CA GLY A 72 1.52 17.66 -0.08
C GLY A 72 1.11 18.82 -0.98
N ALA A 73 1.21 18.67 -2.31
CA ALA A 73 0.75 19.67 -3.28
C ALA A 73 -0.77 19.87 -3.23
N LEU A 74 -1.53 18.79 -3.00
CA LEU A 74 -2.99 18.81 -3.00
C LEU A 74 -3.59 19.25 -1.66
N LEU A 75 -2.98 18.86 -0.54
CA LEU A 75 -3.56 18.97 0.80
C LEU A 75 -2.71 19.79 1.78
N GLY A 76 -1.56 20.30 1.33
CA GLY A 76 -0.55 20.93 2.17
C GLY A 76 0.43 19.92 2.77
N LEU A 77 1.72 20.26 2.84
CA LEU A 77 2.73 19.40 3.43
C LEU A 77 2.75 19.56 4.96
N ASN A 78 2.40 18.50 5.69
CA ASN A 78 2.47 18.43 7.15
C ASN A 78 2.53 16.96 7.60
N LEU A 79 2.65 16.71 8.91
CA LEU A 79 2.76 15.35 9.44
C LEU A 79 1.54 14.47 9.10
N TYR A 80 0.33 15.06 9.09
CA TYR A 80 -0.87 14.33 8.71
C TYR A 80 -0.79 13.86 7.26
N THR A 81 -0.41 14.73 6.31
CA THR A 81 -0.35 14.36 4.88
C THR A 81 0.79 13.39 4.56
N LEU A 82 1.91 13.45 5.28
CA LEU A 82 2.97 12.43 5.20
C LEU A 82 2.48 11.06 5.62
N ARG A 83 1.69 10.99 6.70
CA ARG A 83 1.09 9.73 7.21
C ARG A 83 -0.11 9.27 6.40
N LEU A 84 -0.83 10.21 5.78
CA LEU A 84 -1.90 9.92 4.82
C LEU A 84 -1.39 9.08 3.66
N ALA A 85 -0.19 9.38 3.17
CA ALA A 85 0.50 8.57 2.16
C ALA A 85 0.57 7.09 2.57
N SER A 86 1.10 6.82 3.77
CA SER A 86 1.21 5.48 4.34
C SER A 86 -0.15 4.82 4.58
N ALA A 87 -1.10 5.55 5.16
CA ALA A 87 -2.42 5.03 5.46
C ALA A 87 -3.16 4.60 4.19
N LEU A 88 -3.12 5.41 3.13
CA LEU A 88 -3.68 5.09 1.83
C LEU A 88 -3.01 3.87 1.22
N ALA A 89 -1.67 3.83 1.19
CA ALA A 89 -0.93 2.65 0.70
C ALA A 89 -1.32 1.40 1.49
N GLY A 90 -1.41 1.51 2.81
CA GLY A 90 -1.73 0.41 3.69
C GLY A 90 -3.17 -0.09 3.54
N VAL A 91 -4.13 0.79 3.24
CA VAL A 91 -5.51 0.41 2.88
C VAL A 91 -5.55 -0.27 1.52
N LEU A 92 -4.82 0.25 0.53
CA LEU A 92 -4.75 -0.33 -0.82
C LEU A 92 -4.07 -1.70 -0.85
N THR A 93 -3.19 -2.01 0.12
CA THR A 93 -2.62 -3.36 0.27
C THR A 93 -3.71 -4.41 0.48
N ILE A 94 -4.81 -4.08 1.15
CA ILE A 94 -5.87 -5.04 1.50
C ILE A 94 -6.55 -5.62 0.24
N PRO A 95 -7.10 -4.82 -0.70
CA PRO A 95 -7.61 -5.35 -1.96
C PRO A 95 -6.51 -5.99 -2.80
N ALA A 96 -5.28 -5.46 -2.81
CA ALA A 96 -4.20 -6.05 -3.58
C ALA A 96 -3.90 -7.49 -3.14
N VAL A 97 -3.76 -7.74 -1.83
CA VAL A 97 -3.53 -9.07 -1.26
C VAL A 97 -4.73 -9.98 -1.48
N TYR A 98 -5.94 -9.48 -1.25
CA TYR A 98 -7.16 -10.27 -1.48
C TYR A 98 -7.21 -10.77 -2.93
N LEU A 99 -7.04 -9.87 -3.90
CA LEU A 99 -7.09 -10.20 -5.33
C LEU A 99 -5.94 -11.13 -5.72
N MET A 100 -4.73 -10.89 -5.20
CA MET A 100 -3.59 -11.77 -5.42
C MET A 100 -3.90 -13.20 -4.95
N VAL A 101 -4.33 -13.39 -3.71
CA VAL A 101 -4.66 -14.74 -3.18
C VAL A 101 -5.78 -15.40 -3.99
N ARG A 102 -6.77 -14.63 -4.46
CA ARG A 102 -7.83 -15.15 -5.35
C ARG A 102 -7.32 -15.66 -6.69
N ARG A 103 -6.18 -15.16 -7.16
CA ARG A 103 -5.55 -15.59 -8.41
C ARG A 103 -4.60 -16.76 -8.21
N LEU A 104 -3.87 -16.80 -7.09
CA LEU A 104 -2.93 -17.91 -6.82
C LEU A 104 -3.64 -19.23 -6.54
N PHE A 105 -4.78 -19.21 -5.86
CA PHE A 105 -5.45 -20.43 -5.40
C PHE A 105 -6.73 -20.68 -6.18
N GLN A 106 -6.93 -21.94 -6.60
CA GLN A 106 -8.14 -22.35 -7.33
C GLN A 106 -9.26 -22.82 -6.37
N ARG A 107 -8.93 -23.64 -5.36
CA ARG A 107 -9.90 -24.18 -4.39
C ARG A 107 -9.89 -23.38 -3.09
N HIS A 108 -11.08 -23.11 -2.53
CA HIS A 108 -11.27 -22.35 -1.27
C HIS A 108 -10.63 -20.95 -1.25
N SER A 109 -10.30 -20.38 -2.41
CA SER A 109 -9.54 -19.13 -2.50
C SER A 109 -10.28 -17.92 -1.93
N GLN A 110 -11.62 -17.95 -1.90
CA GLN A 110 -12.42 -16.92 -1.24
C GLN A 110 -12.16 -16.84 0.27
N LEU A 111 -12.23 -17.98 0.97
CA LEU A 111 -12.03 -18.03 2.41
C LEU A 111 -10.58 -17.65 2.75
N LEU A 112 -9.62 -18.22 2.01
CA LEU A 112 -8.21 -17.91 2.20
C LEU A 112 -7.91 -16.43 1.97
N ALA A 113 -8.39 -15.86 0.86
CA ALA A 113 -8.21 -14.43 0.56
C ALA A 113 -8.84 -13.53 1.63
N ALA A 114 -10.05 -13.87 2.10
CA ALA A 114 -10.71 -13.11 3.16
C ALA A 114 -9.93 -13.19 4.47
N PHE A 115 -9.44 -14.38 4.85
CA PHE A 115 -8.68 -14.57 6.08
C PHE A 115 -7.33 -13.85 6.02
N THR A 116 -6.60 -13.97 4.91
CA THR A 116 -5.32 -13.28 4.71
C THR A 116 -5.50 -11.75 4.72
N ALA A 117 -6.51 -11.24 4.01
CA ALA A 117 -6.80 -9.81 3.98
C ALA A 117 -7.23 -9.28 5.35
N LEU A 118 -8.06 -10.03 6.09
CA LEU A 118 -8.49 -9.67 7.44
C LEU A 118 -7.32 -9.70 8.44
N ALA A 119 -6.49 -10.75 8.39
CA ALA A 119 -5.30 -10.86 9.24
C ALA A 119 -4.35 -9.67 9.01
N LEU A 120 -4.17 -9.25 7.76
CA LEU A 120 -3.36 -8.07 7.43
C LEU A 120 -4.04 -6.76 7.83
N ALA A 121 -5.35 -6.65 7.66
CA ALA A 121 -6.14 -5.49 8.07
C ALA A 121 -6.01 -5.21 9.57
N LEU A 122 -5.99 -6.28 10.38
CA LEU A 122 -5.89 -6.25 11.84
C LEU A 122 -4.45 -6.36 12.36
N SER A 123 -3.46 -6.61 11.50
CA SER A 123 -2.07 -6.81 11.90
C SER A 123 -1.51 -5.57 12.57
N TYR A 124 -1.03 -5.71 13.81
CA TYR A 124 -0.40 -4.64 14.57
C TYR A 124 0.70 -3.94 13.77
N TRP A 125 1.62 -4.71 13.18
CA TRP A 125 2.74 -4.16 12.41
C TRP A 125 2.28 -3.37 11.20
N HIS A 126 1.28 -3.87 10.49
CA HIS A 126 0.78 -3.19 9.31
C HIS A 126 0.01 -1.92 9.66
N ILE A 127 -0.74 -1.90 10.77
CA ILE A 127 -1.40 -0.69 11.28
C ILE A 127 -0.36 0.30 11.79
N HIS A 128 0.66 -0.16 12.52
CA HIS A 128 1.76 0.65 13.02
C HIS A 128 2.45 1.39 11.87
N PHE A 129 2.94 0.69 10.85
CA PHE A 129 3.58 1.32 9.70
C PHE A 129 2.63 2.12 8.79
N SER A 130 1.31 1.94 8.93
CA SER A 130 0.33 2.83 8.27
C SER A 130 0.20 4.18 8.97
N HIS A 131 0.56 4.27 10.26
CA HIS A 131 0.56 5.51 11.05
C HIS A 131 1.91 6.25 11.05
N TYR A 132 2.97 5.64 10.53
CA TYR A 132 4.24 6.31 10.28
C TYR A 132 4.36 6.60 8.79
N GLY A 133 4.62 7.85 8.43
CA GLY A 133 4.80 8.35 7.07
C GLY A 133 6.10 7.88 6.42
N ILE A 134 6.36 6.57 6.41
CA ILE A 134 7.61 5.96 5.96
C ILE A 134 7.40 4.92 4.85
N ARG A 135 8.39 4.82 3.96
CA ARG A 135 8.31 4.09 2.68
C ARG A 135 8.07 2.59 2.77
N ILE A 136 8.40 1.94 3.91
CA ILE A 136 8.30 0.48 4.06
C ILE A 136 6.89 -0.06 3.82
N ILE A 137 5.87 0.77 4.08
CA ILE A 137 4.46 0.42 3.87
C ILE A 137 4.10 0.20 2.40
N LEU A 138 4.90 0.69 1.44
CA LEU A 138 4.70 0.42 0.02
C LEU A 138 5.07 -1.00 -0.37
N MET A 139 5.99 -1.67 0.35
CA MET A 139 6.50 -2.97 -0.08
C MET A 139 5.40 -4.03 -0.19
N PRO A 140 4.51 -4.21 0.81
CA PRO A 140 3.42 -5.17 0.70
C PRO A 140 2.49 -4.88 -0.49
N LEU A 141 2.18 -3.61 -0.75
CA LEU A 141 1.32 -3.21 -1.86
C LEU A 141 1.97 -3.53 -3.21
N ILE A 142 3.21 -3.08 -3.42
CA ILE A 142 3.95 -3.27 -4.66
C ILE A 142 4.16 -4.76 -4.92
N PHE A 143 4.64 -5.51 -3.93
CA PHE A 143 4.86 -6.94 -4.09
C PHE A 143 3.57 -7.70 -4.38
N SER A 144 2.47 -7.38 -3.68
CA SER A 144 1.19 -8.03 -3.97
C SER A 144 0.69 -7.74 -5.38
N GLY A 145 0.89 -6.50 -5.86
CA GLY A 145 0.59 -6.12 -7.24
C GLY A 145 1.45 -6.86 -8.26
N VAL A 146 2.77 -6.86 -8.07
CA VAL A 146 3.73 -7.51 -8.98
C VAL A 146 3.50 -9.01 -9.03
N PHE A 147 3.41 -9.69 -7.88
CA PHE A 147 3.16 -11.14 -7.85
C PHE A 147 1.78 -11.49 -8.41
N GLY A 148 0.76 -10.69 -8.10
CA GLY A 148 -0.58 -10.89 -8.65
C GLY A 148 -0.62 -10.79 -10.17
N LEU A 149 0.01 -9.75 -10.74
CA LEU A 149 0.08 -9.55 -12.19
C LEU A 149 0.93 -10.62 -12.88
N PHE A 150 2.09 -10.97 -12.30
CA PHE A 150 2.94 -12.06 -12.79
C PHE A 150 2.14 -13.37 -12.89
N TRP A 151 1.40 -13.72 -11.84
CA TRP A 151 0.62 -14.95 -11.83
C TRP A 151 -0.51 -14.96 -12.87
N VAL A 152 -1.19 -13.82 -13.04
CA VAL A 152 -2.20 -13.66 -14.10
C VAL A 152 -1.59 -13.86 -15.49
N GLY A 153 -0.40 -13.29 -15.73
CA GLY A 153 0.35 -13.49 -16.97
C GLY A 153 0.69 -14.95 -17.22
N MET A 154 1.26 -15.63 -16.23
CA MET A 154 1.62 -17.06 -16.32
C MET A 154 0.41 -17.96 -16.62
N ALA A 155 -0.71 -17.72 -15.93
CA ALA A 155 -1.94 -18.48 -16.16
C ALA A 155 -2.50 -18.28 -17.58
N SER A 156 -2.36 -17.07 -18.15
CA SER A 156 -2.81 -16.79 -19.52
C SER A 156 -2.01 -17.55 -20.58
N LEU A 157 -0.69 -17.67 -20.40
CA LEU A 157 0.21 -18.39 -21.32
C LEU A 157 -0.04 -19.90 -21.29
N ALA A 158 -0.30 -20.46 -20.11
CA ALA A 158 -0.61 -21.89 -19.97
C ALA A 158 -1.93 -22.28 -20.66
N GLY A 159 -2.91 -21.36 -20.72
CA GLY A 159 -4.18 -21.58 -21.42
C GLY A 159 -4.06 -21.52 -22.95
N SER A 160 -3.14 -20.70 -23.49
CA SER A 160 -2.94 -20.56 -24.94
C SER A 160 -2.24 -21.75 -25.62
N GLY A 161 -1.64 -22.67 -24.85
CA GLY A 161 -0.97 -23.86 -25.39
C GLY A 161 -1.89 -25.06 -25.68
N GLN A 162 -3.19 -24.95 -25.40
CA GLN A 162 -4.19 -25.99 -25.67
C GLN A 162 -5.08 -25.57 -26.85
N SER A 163 -4.53 -25.49 -28.07
CA SER A 163 -5.36 -25.47 -29.28
C SER A 163 -5.70 -26.91 -29.67
N PRO A 164 -6.98 -27.29 -29.78
CA PRO A 164 -7.36 -28.62 -30.26
C PRO A 164 -7.08 -28.70 -31.77
N SER A 165 -6.20 -29.62 -32.15
CA SER A 165 -6.05 -30.13 -33.52
C SER A 165 -7.13 -31.17 -33.80
#